data_AF-A0A2N3LK70-F1
#
_entry.id   AF-A0A2N3LK70-F1
#
_cell.length_a   1.000
_cell.length_b   1.000
_cell.length_c   1.000
_cell.angle_alpha   90.00
_cell.angle_beta   90.00
_cell.angle_gamma   90.00
#
_symmetry.space_group_name_H-M   'P 1'
#
loop_
_entity.id
_entity.type
_entity.pdbx_description
1 polymer ?
#
loop_
_entity_poly.entity_id
_entity_poly.type
_entity_poly.pdbx_seq_one_letter_code
_entity_poly.pdbx_strand_id
1 'polypeptide(L)'
;MDEETVFGPELIKSYELESQVAVYPRIILSAECIKNVKRFADYYGDHKEESPFYRIVLEDMDGECFVNYLHKLIDMFEDEVAANDYTSLFPYLESHKQIIEKALTKYEKNYKLLKKYAWIANYHNYFCEDFVLNGGNNYKITAPIKMSYPRRIFTS
;
A
#
# COMPACT_ATOMS: atom_id res chain seq x y z
N MET A 1 20.72 -4.28 -33.26
CA MET A 1 20.16 -5.36 -32.41
C MET A 1 19.93 -4.67 -31.09
N ASP A 2 18.67 -4.43 -30.71
CA ASP A 2 18.37 -3.66 -29.49
C ASP A 2 18.89 -4.41 -28.27
N GLU A 3 19.80 -3.79 -27.53
CA GLU A 3 20.43 -4.32 -26.31
C GLU A 3 19.52 -4.18 -25.06
N GLU A 4 18.26 -3.76 -25.24
CA GLU A 4 17.33 -3.50 -24.13
C GLU A 4 16.04 -4.31 -24.23
N THR A 5 16.14 -5.63 -24.45
CA THR A 5 14.95 -6.48 -24.27
C THR A 5 15.25 -7.63 -23.31
N VAL A 6 14.73 -7.48 -22.09
CA VAL A 6 14.76 -8.52 -21.06
C VAL A 6 13.59 -9.47 -21.30
N PHE A 7 13.89 -10.75 -21.45
CA PHE A 7 12.89 -11.82 -21.52
C PHE A 7 13.19 -12.85 -20.44
N GLY A 8 12.16 -13.33 -19.75
CA GLY A 8 12.32 -14.37 -18.75
C GLY A 8 10.99 -14.78 -18.11
N PRO A 9 10.94 -15.98 -17.52
CA PRO A 9 9.73 -16.51 -16.87
C PRO A 9 9.20 -15.57 -15.78
N GLU A 10 10.08 -14.87 -15.05
CA GLU A 10 9.66 -13.90 -14.02
C GLU A 10 8.97 -12.65 -14.60
N LEU A 11 9.36 -12.22 -15.80
CA LEU A 11 8.71 -11.10 -16.48
C LEU A 11 7.31 -11.50 -16.96
N ILE A 12 7.18 -12.71 -17.51
CA ILE A 12 5.89 -13.30 -17.89
C ILE A 12 5.02 -13.42 -16.63
N LYS A 13 5.58 -13.89 -15.52
CA LYS A 13 4.83 -14.06 -14.28
C LYS A 13 4.32 -12.73 -13.71
N SER A 14 5.13 -11.68 -13.79
CA SER A 14 4.75 -10.33 -13.37
C SER A 14 3.60 -9.78 -14.23
N TYR A 15 3.64 -10.01 -15.54
CA TYR A 15 2.56 -9.63 -16.45
C TYR A 15 1.25 -10.39 -16.17
N GLU A 16 1.33 -11.70 -15.88
CA GLU A 16 0.16 -12.49 -15.50
C GLU A 16 -0.48 -11.96 -14.21
N LEU A 17 0.33 -11.65 -13.19
CA LEU A 17 -0.17 -11.08 -11.94
C LEU A 17 -0.86 -9.73 -12.15
N GLU A 18 -0.26 -8.84 -12.94
CA GLU A 18 -0.85 -7.53 -13.26
C GLU A 18 -2.18 -7.67 -14.02
N SER A 19 -2.20 -8.51 -15.07
CA SER A 19 -3.33 -8.60 -15.99
C SER A 19 -4.51 -9.41 -15.44
N GLN A 20 -4.25 -10.39 -14.56
CA GLN A 20 -5.28 -11.34 -14.11
C GLN A 20 -5.61 -11.23 -12.62
N VAL A 21 -4.66 -10.83 -11.79
CA VAL A 21 -4.81 -10.85 -10.31
C VAL A 21 -4.97 -9.44 -9.74
N ALA A 22 -4.23 -8.45 -10.26
CA ALA A 22 -4.28 -7.06 -9.78
C ALA A 22 -5.58 -6.34 -10.19
N VAL A 23 -6.66 -6.62 -9.45
CA VAL A 23 -7.97 -5.96 -9.65
C VAL A 23 -7.92 -4.50 -9.21
N TYR A 24 -7.18 -4.22 -8.13
CA TYR A 24 -7.01 -2.89 -7.54
C TYR A 24 -5.64 -2.29 -7.89
N PRO A 25 -5.50 -0.95 -7.88
CA PRO A 25 -4.26 -0.27 -8.25
C PRO A 25 -3.22 -0.36 -7.11
N ARG A 26 -2.63 -1.55 -6.94
CA ARG A 26 -1.66 -1.89 -5.90
C ARG A 26 -0.52 -2.72 -6.47
N ILE A 27 0.64 -2.70 -5.81
CA ILE A 27 1.84 -3.45 -6.22
C ILE A 27 1.82 -4.81 -5.52
N ILE A 28 1.31 -5.85 -6.19
CA ILE A 28 1.20 -7.21 -5.64
C ILE A 28 2.54 -7.93 -5.68
N LEU A 29 2.80 -8.76 -4.68
CA LEU A 29 3.97 -9.64 -4.60
C LEU A 29 3.58 -11.09 -4.93
N SER A 30 4.41 -11.77 -5.71
CA SER A 30 4.21 -13.20 -5.99
C SER A 30 4.32 -14.04 -4.72
N ALA A 31 3.74 -15.24 -4.73
CA ALA A 31 3.84 -16.18 -3.62
C ALA A 31 5.30 -16.52 -3.26
N GLU A 32 6.20 -16.57 -4.25
CA GLU A 32 7.63 -16.80 -4.02
C GLU A 32 8.30 -15.61 -3.32
N CYS A 33 7.99 -14.38 -3.74
CA CYS A 33 8.43 -13.18 -3.04
C CYS A 33 7.98 -13.19 -1.57
N ILE A 34 6.72 -13.54 -1.31
CA ILE A 34 6.18 -13.63 0.06
C ILE A 34 6.85 -14.74 0.87
N LYS A 35 7.16 -15.88 0.26
CA LYS A 35 7.94 -16.94 0.92
C LYS A 35 9.31 -16.43 1.37
N ASN A 36 9.99 -15.66 0.52
CA ASN A 36 11.29 -15.08 0.86
C ASN A 36 11.17 -13.99 1.94
N VAL A 37 10.16 -13.12 1.84
CA VAL A 37 9.85 -12.11 2.87
C VAL A 37 9.64 -12.78 4.24
N LYS A 38 8.84 -13.86 4.31
CA LYS A 38 8.61 -14.60 5.55
C LYS A 38 9.89 -15.23 6.09
N ARG A 39 10.67 -15.88 5.22
CA ARG A 39 11.98 -16.45 5.58
C ARG A 39 12.95 -15.41 6.13
N PHE A 40 12.98 -14.21 5.55
CA PHE A 40 13.85 -13.13 6.04
C PHE A 40 13.34 -12.54 7.36
N ALA A 41 12.02 -12.44 7.54
CA ALA A 41 11.44 -12.01 8.80
C ALA A 41 11.71 -13.01 9.95
N ASP A 42 11.88 -14.30 9.66
CA ASP A 42 12.22 -15.31 10.68
C ASP A 42 13.59 -15.07 11.33
N TYR A 43 14.50 -14.29 10.72
CA TYR A 43 15.77 -13.88 11.37
C TYR A 43 15.55 -12.98 12.60
N TYR A 44 14.37 -12.37 12.73
CA TYR A 44 14.00 -11.56 13.88
C TYR A 44 13.36 -12.38 15.02
N GLY A 45 13.19 -13.70 14.83
CA GLY A 45 12.63 -14.60 15.85
C GLY A 45 11.21 -14.22 16.25
N ASP A 46 11.00 -13.99 17.54
CA ASP A 46 9.71 -13.55 18.10
C ASP A 46 9.45 -12.05 17.88
N HIS A 47 10.47 -11.26 17.52
CA HIS A 47 10.39 -9.80 17.32
C HIS A 47 10.14 -9.42 15.86
N LYS A 48 9.18 -10.09 15.20
CA LYS A 48 8.91 -9.88 13.76
C LYS A 48 8.45 -8.46 13.43
N GLU A 49 7.94 -7.72 14.41
CA GLU A 49 7.59 -6.31 14.33
C GLU A 49 8.79 -5.38 14.04
N GLU A 50 10.01 -5.83 14.37
CA GLU A 50 11.25 -5.11 14.06
C GLU A 50 11.74 -5.34 12.62
N SER A 51 11.16 -6.31 11.91
CA SER A 51 11.48 -6.57 10.51
C SER A 51 11.03 -5.40 9.63
N PRO A 52 11.83 -4.95 8.64
CA PRO A 52 11.40 -3.91 7.71
C PRO A 52 10.13 -4.32 6.94
N PHE A 53 9.91 -5.62 6.75
CA PHE A 53 8.73 -6.13 6.07
C PHE A 53 7.43 -5.95 6.87
N TYR A 54 7.49 -5.76 8.20
CA TYR A 54 6.31 -5.62 9.06
C TYR A 54 5.42 -4.44 8.67
N ARG A 55 6.03 -3.33 8.24
CA ARG A 55 5.32 -2.10 7.84
C ARG A 55 5.20 -1.94 6.33
N ILE A 56 6.09 -2.59 5.57
CA ILE A 56 6.19 -2.45 4.11
C ILE A 56 5.30 -3.46 3.36
N VAL A 57 5.03 -4.64 3.92
CA VAL A 57 4.23 -5.67 3.26
C VAL A 57 2.93 -5.92 4.01
N LEU A 58 1.82 -5.77 3.31
CA LEU A 58 0.48 -5.93 3.86
C LEU A 58 -0.31 -6.97 3.07
N GLU A 59 -1.25 -7.64 3.72
CA GLU A 59 -2.23 -8.54 3.12
C GLU A 59 -3.57 -7.82 3.01
N ASP A 60 -4.16 -7.86 1.82
CA ASP A 60 -5.46 -7.25 1.56
C ASP A 60 -6.63 -8.23 1.82
N MET A 61 -7.86 -7.75 1.68
CA MET A 61 -9.09 -8.50 1.92
C MET A 61 -9.30 -9.71 0.99
N ASP A 62 -8.61 -9.76 -0.15
CA ASP A 62 -8.63 -10.89 -1.08
C ASP A 62 -7.47 -11.88 -0.86
N GLY A 63 -6.64 -11.68 0.18
CA GLY A 63 -5.53 -12.54 0.54
C GLY A 63 -4.24 -12.27 -0.24
N GLU A 64 -4.27 -11.37 -1.23
CA GLU A 64 -3.08 -10.96 -1.96
C GLU A 64 -2.22 -10.02 -1.10
N CYS A 65 -0.92 -10.24 -1.11
CA CYS A 65 0.04 -9.38 -0.43
C CYS A 65 0.52 -8.28 -1.36
N PHE A 66 0.66 -7.06 -0.83
CA PHE A 66 1.08 -5.90 -1.61
C PHE A 66 2.03 -4.99 -0.82
N VAL A 67 2.71 -4.11 -1.55
CA VAL A 67 3.63 -3.10 -0.98
C VAL A 67 2.85 -1.89 -0.45
N ASN A 68 3.06 -1.57 0.82
CA ASN A 68 2.59 -0.35 1.47
C ASN A 68 3.41 0.86 1.01
N TYR A 69 3.15 1.33 -0.22
CA TYR A 69 3.96 2.38 -0.84
C TYR A 69 3.89 3.73 -0.09
N LEU A 70 2.80 4.03 0.62
CA LEU A 70 2.69 5.25 1.45
C LEU A 70 3.65 5.24 2.64
N HIS A 71 4.10 4.06 3.10
CA HIS A 71 5.15 3.97 4.13
C HIS A 71 6.43 4.70 3.71
N LYS A 72 6.67 4.87 2.40
CA LYS A 72 7.83 5.64 1.95
C LYS A 72 7.84 7.08 2.45
N LEU A 73 6.67 7.66 2.75
CA LEU A 73 6.57 8.97 3.41
C LEU A 73 7.21 8.95 4.80
N ILE A 74 7.03 7.86 5.56
CA ILE A 74 7.67 7.69 6.87
C ILE A 74 9.18 7.64 6.71
N ASP A 75 9.69 6.83 5.78
CA ASP A 75 11.13 6.70 5.56
C ASP A 75 11.79 8.01 5.09
N MET A 76 11.05 8.89 4.39
CA MET A 76 11.59 10.17 3.91
C MET A 76 11.70 11.24 5.00
N PHE A 77 10.89 11.13 6.05
CA PHE A 77 10.79 12.09 7.15
C PHE A 77 10.97 11.37 8.49
N GLU A 78 11.90 10.41 8.53
CA GLU A 78 12.07 9.49 9.67
C GLU A 78 12.41 10.25 10.96
N ASP A 79 13.29 11.26 10.88
CA ASP A 79 13.70 12.07 12.03
C ASP A 79 12.52 12.87 12.61
N GLU A 80 11.69 13.49 11.76
CA GLU A 80 10.50 14.22 12.21
C GLU A 80 9.45 13.28 12.80
N VAL A 81 9.20 12.14 12.13
CA VAL A 81 8.26 11.12 12.63
C VAL A 81 8.72 10.53 13.96
N ALA A 82 10.02 10.30 14.14
CA ALA A 82 10.59 9.85 15.42
C ALA A 82 10.40 10.89 16.53
N ALA A 83 10.39 12.19 16.19
CA ALA A 83 10.02 13.29 17.08
C ALA A 83 8.50 13.48 17.23
N ASN A 84 7.68 12.58 16.66
CA ASN A 84 6.21 12.63 16.64
C ASN A 84 5.64 13.87 15.92
N ASP A 85 6.40 14.41 14.96
CA ASP A 85 5.99 15.49 14.06
C ASP A 85 5.73 14.94 12.65
N TYR A 86 4.47 15.02 12.21
CA TYR A 86 4.04 14.53 10.91
C TYR A 86 3.80 15.67 9.91
N THR A 87 4.12 16.91 10.28
CA THR A 87 3.76 18.09 9.49
C THR A 87 4.31 18.02 8.06
N SER A 88 5.52 17.47 7.89
CA SER A 88 6.15 17.28 6.57
C SER A 88 5.40 16.29 5.66
N LEU A 89 4.59 15.38 6.21
CA LEU A 89 3.80 14.41 5.43
C LEU A 89 2.51 15.05 4.88
N PHE A 90 1.97 16.03 5.59
CA PHE A 90 0.63 16.57 5.33
C PHE A 90 0.42 17.10 3.89
N PRO A 91 1.37 17.81 3.26
CA PRO A 91 1.22 18.21 1.87
C PRO A 91 1.07 17.03 0.90
N TYR A 92 1.76 15.92 1.15
CA TYR A 92 1.69 14.71 0.33
C TYR A 92 0.37 13.97 0.54
N LEU A 93 -0.08 13.88 1.80
CA LEU A 93 -1.38 13.28 2.13
C LEU A 93 -2.53 14.09 1.53
N GLU A 94 -2.49 15.41 1.62
CA GLU A 94 -3.48 16.30 1.02
C GLU A 94 -3.50 16.17 -0.50
N SER A 95 -2.33 16.13 -1.16
CA SER A 95 -2.25 15.94 -2.60
C SER A 95 -2.85 14.59 -3.03
N HIS A 96 -2.48 13.51 -2.34
CA HIS A 96 -3.02 12.17 -2.60
C HIS A 96 -4.53 12.13 -2.39
N LYS A 97 -5.03 12.69 -1.28
CA LYS A 97 -6.45 12.86 -0.97
C LYS A 97 -7.22 13.54 -2.09
N GLN A 98 -6.77 14.73 -2.51
CA GLN A 98 -7.45 15.52 -3.53
C GLN A 98 -7.53 14.80 -4.88
N ILE A 99 -6.49 14.07 -5.28
CA ILE A 99 -6.49 13.28 -6.52
C ILE A 99 -7.57 12.20 -6.45
N ILE A 100 -7.66 11.50 -5.32
CA ILE A 100 -8.65 10.43 -5.12
C ILE A 100 -10.06 10.98 -5.07
N GLU A 101 -10.32 12.06 -4.33
CA GLU A 101 -11.65 12.67 -4.23
C GLU A 101 -12.16 13.18 -5.58
N LYS A 102 -11.27 13.82 -6.36
CA LYS A 102 -11.57 14.21 -7.75
C LYS A 102 -11.93 12.99 -8.60
N ALA A 103 -11.19 11.89 -8.48
CA ALA A 103 -11.46 10.67 -9.24
C ALA A 103 -12.76 9.97 -8.80
N LEU A 104 -13.04 9.91 -7.50
CA LEU A 104 -14.29 9.36 -6.95
C LEU A 104 -15.51 10.12 -7.49
N THR A 105 -15.43 11.45 -7.54
CA THR A 105 -16.48 12.30 -8.12
C THR A 105 -16.59 12.06 -9.62
N LYS A 106 -15.46 12.11 -10.35
CA LYS A 106 -15.43 11.96 -11.81
C LYS A 106 -15.99 10.62 -12.28
N TYR A 107 -15.76 9.55 -11.53
CA TYR A 107 -16.12 8.18 -11.91
C TYR A 107 -17.31 7.63 -11.12
N GLU A 108 -18.11 8.48 -10.47
CA GLU A 108 -19.25 8.07 -9.62
C GLU A 108 -20.23 7.12 -10.33
N LYS A 109 -20.43 7.28 -11.65
CA LYS A 109 -21.34 6.45 -12.48
C LYS A 109 -20.65 5.27 -13.16
N ASN A 110 -19.33 5.18 -13.08
CA ASN A 110 -18.56 4.05 -13.61
C ASN A 110 -18.14 3.14 -12.46
N TYR A 111 -18.99 2.18 -12.13
CA TYR A 111 -18.81 1.30 -10.96
C TYR A 111 -17.44 0.60 -10.93
N LYS A 112 -16.91 0.18 -12.09
CA LYS A 112 -15.59 -0.47 -12.19
C LYS A 112 -14.46 0.47 -11.73
N LEU A 113 -14.46 1.71 -12.23
CA LEU A 113 -13.44 2.70 -11.84
C LEU A 113 -13.69 3.24 -10.43
N LEU A 114 -14.94 3.46 -10.06
CA LEU A 114 -15.32 3.87 -8.70
C LEU A 114 -14.78 2.89 -7.67
N LYS A 115 -14.93 1.58 -7.90
CA LYS A 115 -14.42 0.55 -7.00
C LYS A 115 -12.90 0.62 -6.84
N LYS A 116 -12.15 0.90 -7.92
CA LYS A 116 -10.69 1.08 -7.86
C LYS A 116 -10.29 2.28 -7.01
N TYR A 117 -10.92 3.43 -7.22
CA TYR A 117 -10.61 4.63 -6.43
C TYR A 117 -11.11 4.54 -4.99
N ALA A 118 -12.21 3.82 -4.75
CA ALA A 118 -12.66 3.53 -3.39
C ALA A 118 -11.65 2.65 -2.65
N TRP A 119 -11.02 1.68 -3.33
CA TRP A 119 -9.93 0.91 -2.73
C TRP A 119 -8.76 1.82 -2.31
N ILE A 120 -8.29 2.71 -3.19
CA ILE A 120 -7.22 3.66 -2.86
C ILE A 120 -7.62 4.54 -1.67
N ALA A 121 -8.88 4.99 -1.61
CA ALA A 121 -9.38 5.80 -0.50
C ALA A 121 -9.33 5.04 0.84
N ASN A 122 -9.73 3.76 0.87
CA ASN A 122 -9.65 2.95 2.09
C ASN A 122 -8.19 2.66 2.48
N TYR A 123 -7.30 2.38 1.51
CA TYR A 123 -5.87 2.20 1.77
C TYR A 123 -5.21 3.48 2.31
N HIS A 124 -5.52 4.64 1.73
CA HIS A 124 -5.07 5.94 2.24
C HIS A 124 -5.55 6.18 3.68
N ASN A 125 -6.83 5.89 3.96
CA ASN A 125 -7.40 6.02 5.29
C ASN A 125 -6.74 5.10 6.31
N TYR A 126 -6.45 3.86 5.93
CA TYR A 126 -5.67 2.93 6.74
C TYR A 126 -4.31 3.54 7.08
N PHE A 127 -3.59 4.08 6.08
CA PHE A 127 -2.30 4.72 6.32
C PHE A 127 -2.39 5.91 7.29
N CYS A 128 -3.34 6.82 7.05
CA CYS A 128 -3.58 7.96 7.92
C CYS A 128 -3.95 7.58 9.37
N GLU A 129 -4.58 6.43 9.56
CA GLU A 129 -5.03 5.97 10.88
C GLU A 129 -3.93 5.20 11.62
N ASP A 130 -3.21 4.33 10.94
CA ASP A 130 -2.24 3.40 11.56
C ASP A 130 -0.82 3.98 11.64
N PHE A 131 -0.45 4.94 10.78
CA PHE A 131 0.91 5.49 10.71
C PHE A 131 1.02 6.98 11.02
N VAL A 132 -0.09 7.71 11.20
CA VAL A 132 -0.08 9.17 11.44
C VAL A 132 -0.87 9.50 12.70
N LEU A 133 -0.24 9.29 13.85
CA LEU A 133 -0.87 9.39 15.18
C LEU A 133 -1.52 10.76 15.45
N ASN A 134 -0.89 11.83 14.97
CA ASN A 134 -1.35 13.20 15.17
C ASN A 134 -1.73 13.84 13.83
N GLY A 135 -3.01 14.16 13.66
CA GLY A 135 -3.52 14.90 12.49
C GLY A 135 -3.91 14.05 11.28
N GLY A 136 -3.58 12.75 11.25
CA GLY A 136 -3.93 11.86 10.15
C GLY A 136 -5.43 11.83 9.82
N ASN A 137 -6.29 11.92 10.84
CA ASN A 137 -7.75 11.97 10.69
C ASN A 137 -8.25 13.13 9.82
N ASN A 138 -7.54 14.27 9.78
CA ASN A 138 -7.93 15.43 8.95
C ASN A 138 -7.76 15.15 7.45
N TYR A 139 -6.91 14.20 7.10
CA TYR A 139 -6.59 13.82 5.72
C TYR A 139 -7.37 12.60 5.23
N LYS A 140 -8.19 11.98 6.09
CA LYS A 140 -9.04 10.87 5.67
C LYS A 140 -10.08 11.30 4.62
N ILE A 141 -10.41 10.36 3.76
CA ILE A 141 -11.38 10.47 2.67
C ILE A 141 -12.67 9.76 3.09
N THR A 142 -13.82 10.37 2.80
CA THR A 142 -15.11 9.67 2.90
C THR A 142 -15.26 8.69 1.74
N ALA A 143 -14.74 7.47 1.90
CA ALA A 143 -14.82 6.43 0.87
C ALA A 143 -16.30 6.03 0.62
N PRO A 144 -16.80 6.10 -0.63
CA PRO A 144 -18.20 5.78 -0.96
C PRO A 144 -18.50 4.28 -0.88
N ILE A 145 -17.46 3.44 -0.96
CA ILE A 145 -17.54 1.99 -0.73
C ILE A 145 -16.58 1.70 0.41
N LYS A 146 -17.11 1.19 1.53
CA LYS A 146 -16.28 0.75 2.66
C LYS A 146 -15.66 -0.60 2.34
N MET A 147 -14.35 -0.69 2.55
CA MET A 147 -13.57 -1.91 2.40
C MET A 147 -12.80 -2.13 3.69
N SER A 148 -12.56 -3.38 4.05
CA SER A 148 -11.72 -3.71 5.20
C SER A 148 -10.31 -3.16 4.99
N TYR A 149 -9.69 -2.69 6.07
CA TYR A 149 -8.29 -2.32 6.03
C TYR A 149 -7.41 -3.54 5.79
N PRO A 150 -6.26 -3.34 5.13
CA PRO A 150 -5.26 -4.38 4.99
C PRO A 150 -4.69 -4.76 6.37
N ARG A 151 -4.11 -5.96 6.47
CA ARG A 151 -3.53 -6.52 7.69
C ARG A 151 -2.03 -6.70 7.52
N ARG A 152 -1.28 -6.63 8.61
CA ARG A 152 0.14 -7.02 8.59
C ARG A 152 0.25 -8.53 8.40
N ILE A 153 1.25 -8.96 7.63
CA ILE A 153 1.48 -10.40 7.35
C ILE A 153 2.17 -11.14 8.50
N PHE A 154 2.66 -10.41 9.50
CA PHE A 154 3.21 -10.92 10.74
C PHE A 154 2.40 -10.40 11.92
N THR A 155 2.24 -11.23 12.94
CA THR A 155 1.66 -10.84 14.23
C THR A 155 2.80 -10.56 15.20
N SER A 156 2.70 -9.43 15.90
CA SER A 156 3.46 -9.15 17.13
C SER A 156 3.01 -10.05 18.28
#